data_AF-A0A847WW50-F1
#
_entry.id   AF-A0A847WW50-F1
#
_cell.length_a   1.000
_cell.length_b   1.000
_cell.length_c   1.000
_cell.angle_alpha   90.00
_cell.angle_beta   90.00
_cell.angle_gamma   90.00
#
_symmetry.space_group_name_H-M   'P 1'
#
loop_
_entity.id
_entity.type
_entity.pdbx_description
1 polymer ?
#
loop_
_entity_poly.entity_id
_entity_poly.type
_entity_poly.pdbx_seq_one_letter_code
_entity_poly.pdbx_strand_id
1 'polypeptide(L)'
;MTFDDPSPQTRLSESDLIEVRKSVPDAISLGSDHRNRQILRRLKTAARRAGAIEVTIDGSDIICTFPSKEKADQSGRAFAEILDAAESDRVPPKVLEEALMISSKERSAWTKAGLIRTSGHEVFHSGRQAIRVPLYASAEVRRLRQDFSQVELWRASTL
;
A
#
# COMPACT_ATOMS: atom_id res chain seq x y z
N MET A 1 -38.47 31.86 -49.78
CA MET A 1 -38.32 31.90 -48.31
C MET A 1 -37.18 30.98 -47.92
N THR A 2 -36.40 31.49 -46.99
CA THR A 2 -35.09 31.09 -46.47
C THR A 2 -35.02 29.79 -45.66
N PHE A 3 -33.88 29.11 -45.82
CA PHE A 3 -33.03 28.35 -44.89
C PHE A 3 -33.47 27.07 -44.15
N ASP A 4 -32.61 26.08 -44.35
CA ASP A 4 -32.04 25.09 -43.41
C ASP A 4 -32.97 24.17 -42.62
N ASP A 5 -32.93 22.90 -43.02
CA ASP A 5 -33.12 21.75 -42.16
C ASP A 5 -31.77 21.45 -41.47
N PRO A 6 -31.60 21.70 -40.15
CA PRO A 6 -30.39 21.27 -39.48
C PRO A 6 -30.52 19.77 -39.23
N SER A 7 -29.72 19.00 -39.97
CA SER A 7 -29.35 17.63 -39.62
C SER A 7 -29.10 17.53 -38.12
N PRO A 8 -29.58 16.47 -37.44
CA PRO A 8 -29.30 16.29 -36.03
C PRO A 8 -27.79 16.16 -35.86
N GLN A 9 -27.17 17.23 -35.36
CA GLN A 9 -25.80 17.20 -34.90
C GLN A 9 -25.72 16.10 -33.86
N THR A 10 -25.04 15.01 -34.19
CA THR A 10 -24.53 14.05 -33.22
C THR A 10 -23.71 14.86 -32.23
N ARG A 11 -24.33 15.27 -31.11
CA ARG A 11 -23.59 15.79 -29.97
C ARG A 11 -22.62 14.69 -29.59
N LEU A 12 -21.34 14.91 -29.86
CA LEU A 12 -20.26 14.15 -29.27
C LEU A 12 -20.57 14.10 -27.77
N SER A 13 -20.86 12.90 -27.28
CA SER A 13 -21.30 12.65 -25.91
C SER A 13 -20.31 13.30 -24.94
N GLU A 14 -20.82 14.01 -23.94
CA GLU A 14 -20.06 14.31 -22.73
C GLU A 14 -19.40 13.01 -22.28
N SER A 15 -18.08 12.95 -22.42
CA SER A 15 -17.29 11.91 -21.80
C SER A 15 -17.36 12.21 -20.31
N ASP A 16 -18.35 11.64 -19.62
CA ASP A 16 -18.44 11.70 -18.17
C ASP A 16 -17.18 11.01 -17.62
N LEU A 17 -16.17 11.82 -17.32
CA LEU A 17 -14.96 11.37 -16.69
C LEU A 17 -15.33 10.88 -15.29
N ILE A 18 -14.91 9.67 -14.96
CA ILE A 18 -15.25 9.04 -13.68
C ILE A 18 -14.06 9.14 -12.76
N GLU A 19 -14.24 9.86 -11.66
CA GLU A 19 -13.29 9.89 -10.57
C GLU A 19 -13.49 8.68 -9.66
N VAL A 20 -12.40 7.99 -9.35
CA VAL A 20 -12.34 6.93 -8.35
C VAL A 20 -11.32 7.33 -7.29
N ARG A 21 -11.77 7.41 -6.03
CA ARG A 21 -10.92 7.60 -4.86
C ARG A 21 -10.80 6.31 -4.07
N LYS A 22 -9.57 5.97 -3.66
CA LYS A 22 -9.32 4.84 -2.78
C LYS A 22 -8.27 5.19 -1.74
N SER A 23 -8.56 4.90 -0.47
CA SER A 23 -7.64 5.08 0.65
C SER A 23 -6.92 3.79 1.00
N VAL A 24 -5.65 3.88 1.42
CA VAL A 24 -4.92 2.79 2.08
C VAL A 24 -5.27 2.83 3.57
N PRO A 25 -5.96 1.81 4.12
CA PRO A 25 -6.29 1.77 5.54
C PRO A 25 -5.05 1.69 6.43
N ASP A 26 -5.10 2.35 7.58
CA ASP A 26 -4.01 2.32 8.57
C ASP A 26 -3.71 0.89 9.09
N ALA A 27 -4.73 0.02 9.17
CA ALA A 27 -4.55 -1.38 9.51
C ALA A 27 -3.74 -2.18 8.47
N ILE A 28 -3.70 -1.72 7.22
CA ILE A 28 -2.95 -2.32 6.11
C ILE A 28 -1.56 -1.65 5.99
N SER A 29 -1.47 -0.33 6.16
CA SER A 29 -0.19 0.40 6.16
C SER A 29 0.63 0.17 7.42
N LEU A 30 -0.01 -0.30 8.50
CA LEU A 30 0.59 -0.51 9.83
C LEU A 30 1.18 0.78 10.42
N GLY A 31 0.67 1.95 10.01
CA GLY A 31 1.23 3.25 10.41
C GLY A 31 2.60 3.56 9.82
N SER A 32 3.08 2.76 8.86
CA SER A 32 4.37 2.95 8.20
C SER A 32 4.22 3.72 6.89
N ASP A 33 4.92 4.87 6.81
CA ASP A 33 5.03 5.66 5.58
C ASP A 33 5.69 4.86 4.45
N HIS A 34 6.65 4.00 4.79
CA HIS A 34 7.28 3.15 3.80
C HIS A 34 6.28 2.15 3.20
N ARG A 35 5.51 1.46 4.03
CA ARG A 35 4.51 0.49 3.55
C ARG A 35 3.40 1.20 2.79
N ASN A 36 2.92 2.34 3.28
CA ASN A 36 1.91 3.15 2.60
C ASN A 36 2.34 3.54 1.18
N ARG A 37 3.55 4.09 1.02
CA ARG A 37 4.10 4.45 -0.30
C ARG A 37 4.25 3.24 -1.23
N GLN A 38 4.60 2.06 -0.71
CA GLN A 38 4.71 0.85 -1.52
C GLN A 38 3.33 0.39 -2.04
N ILE A 39 2.30 0.43 -1.19
CA ILE A 39 0.93 0.09 -1.58
C ILE A 39 0.40 1.09 -2.61
N LEU A 40 0.55 2.39 -2.36
CA LEU A 40 0.13 3.45 -3.29
C LEU A 40 0.83 3.33 -4.66
N ARG A 41 2.09 2.91 -4.70
CA ARG A 41 2.79 2.61 -5.96
C ARG A 41 2.12 1.47 -6.73
N ARG A 42 1.75 0.38 -6.04
CA ARG A 42 1.02 -0.76 -6.66
C ARG A 42 -0.34 -0.32 -7.20
N LEU A 43 -1.10 0.45 -6.41
CA LEU A 43 -2.39 1.00 -6.83
C LEU A 43 -2.23 1.93 -8.05
N LYS A 44 -1.24 2.84 -8.04
CA LYS A 44 -0.93 3.70 -9.17
C LYS A 44 -0.59 2.90 -10.44
N THR A 45 0.21 1.85 -10.32
CA THR A 45 0.51 0.97 -11.45
C THR A 45 -0.75 0.27 -11.97
N ALA A 46 -1.62 -0.22 -11.09
CA ALA A 46 -2.88 -0.84 -11.50
C ALA A 46 -3.84 0.15 -12.17
N ALA A 47 -3.97 1.37 -11.65
CA ALA A 47 -4.77 2.44 -12.24
C ALA A 47 -4.30 2.76 -13.67
N ARG A 48 -2.99 2.90 -13.86
CA ARG A 48 -2.40 3.15 -15.19
C ARG A 48 -2.63 1.99 -16.15
N ARG A 49 -2.54 0.74 -15.69
CA ARG A 49 -2.86 -0.45 -16.50
C ARG A 49 -4.33 -0.54 -16.89
N ALA A 50 -5.23 -0.10 -16.01
CA ALA A 50 -6.67 -0.01 -16.28
C ALA A 50 -7.04 1.17 -17.20
N GLY A 51 -6.08 2.04 -17.56
CA GLY A 51 -6.29 3.15 -18.49
C GLY A 51 -6.76 4.44 -17.83
N ALA A 52 -6.35 4.71 -16.59
CA ALA A 52 -6.52 6.01 -15.95
C ALA A 52 -5.81 7.12 -16.74
N ILE A 53 -6.53 8.20 -17.02
CA ILE A 53 -6.01 9.39 -17.70
C ILE A 53 -5.18 10.21 -16.71
N GLU A 54 -5.72 10.44 -15.52
CA GLU A 54 -5.07 11.15 -14.43
C GLU A 54 -4.95 10.24 -13.20
N VAL A 55 -3.83 10.38 -12.48
CA VAL A 55 -3.59 9.65 -11.22
C VAL A 55 -2.79 10.56 -10.28
N THR A 56 -3.42 10.93 -9.18
CA THR A 56 -2.88 11.79 -8.12
C THR A 56 -2.84 11.00 -6.81
N ILE A 57 -1.82 11.27 -6.00
CA ILE A 57 -1.67 10.70 -4.66
C ILE A 57 -1.71 11.85 -3.68
N ASP A 58 -2.59 11.76 -2.68
CA ASP A 58 -2.72 12.72 -1.60
C ASP A 58 -2.67 11.97 -0.26
N GLY A 59 -1.55 12.06 0.45
CA GLY A 59 -1.33 11.29 1.67
C GLY A 59 -1.47 9.78 1.46
N SER A 60 -2.53 9.19 2.03
CA SER A 60 -2.89 7.77 1.92
C SER A 60 -3.96 7.49 0.88
N ASP A 61 -4.39 8.51 0.15
CA ASP A 61 -5.39 8.41 -0.90
C ASP A 61 -4.75 8.36 -2.28
N ILE A 62 -5.34 7.54 -3.14
CA ILE A 62 -5.13 7.60 -4.58
C ILE A 62 -6.43 8.05 -5.25
N ILE A 63 -6.32 9.07 -6.10
CA ILE A 63 -7.43 9.67 -6.84
C ILE A 63 -7.12 9.47 -8.32
N CYS A 64 -8.02 8.81 -9.04
CA CYS A 64 -7.83 8.44 -10.44
C CYS A 64 -9.02 8.88 -11.28
N THR A 65 -8.75 9.35 -12.50
CA THR A 65 -9.80 9.75 -13.45
C THR A 65 -9.80 8.80 -14.64
N PHE A 66 -10.96 8.23 -14.97
CA PHE A 66 -11.14 7.24 -16.04
C PHE A 66 -12.07 7.74 -17.14
N PRO A 67 -11.86 7.32 -18.39
CA PRO A 67 -12.70 7.72 -19.52
C PRO A 67 -14.04 6.96 -19.60
N SER A 68 -14.21 5.90 -18.80
CA SER A 68 -15.43 5.08 -18.82
C SER A 68 -15.65 4.34 -17.52
N LYS A 69 -16.91 3.97 -17.26
CA LYS A 69 -17.32 3.23 -16.05
C LYS A 69 -16.70 1.85 -15.99
N GLU A 70 -16.62 1.17 -17.11
CA GLU A 70 -16.00 -0.15 -17.21
C GLU A 70 -14.56 -0.15 -16.70
N LYS A 71 -13.76 0.86 -17.10
CA LYS A 71 -12.37 1.00 -16.65
C LYS A 71 -12.27 1.38 -15.17
N ALA A 72 -13.16 2.25 -14.70
CA ALA A 72 -13.27 2.59 -13.29
C ALA A 72 -13.56 1.33 -12.45
N ASP A 73 -14.55 0.53 -12.84
CA ASP A 73 -14.94 -0.70 -12.16
C ASP A 73 -13.81 -1.75 -12.19
N GLN A 74 -13.10 -1.88 -13.33
CA GLN A 74 -11.92 -2.75 -13.43
C GLN A 74 -10.82 -2.33 -12.46
N SER A 75 -10.54 -1.03 -12.35
CA SER A 75 -9.55 -0.52 -11.40
C SER A 75 -9.98 -0.74 -9.95
N GLY A 76 -11.26 -0.59 -9.64
CA GLY A 76 -11.81 -0.83 -8.31
C GLY A 76 -11.59 -2.26 -7.84
N ARG A 77 -11.79 -3.25 -8.73
CA ARG A 77 -11.48 -4.66 -8.45
C ARG A 77 -9.99 -4.87 -8.21
N ALA A 78 -9.13 -4.34 -9.09
CA ALA A 78 -7.69 -4.45 -8.94
C ALA A 78 -7.18 -3.80 -7.64
N PHE A 79 -7.78 -2.68 -7.23
CA PHE A 79 -7.45 -2.03 -5.96
C PHE A 79 -7.83 -2.89 -4.76
N ALA A 80 -9.00 -3.52 -4.77
CA ALA A 80 -9.41 -4.43 -3.72
C ALA A 80 -8.42 -5.60 -3.59
N GLU A 81 -8.10 -6.27 -4.71
CA GLU A 81 -7.13 -7.37 -4.74
C GLU A 81 -5.74 -6.97 -4.21
N ILE A 82 -5.28 -5.76 -4.55
CA ILE A 82 -3.99 -5.24 -4.07
C ILE A 82 -4.03 -5.01 -2.57
N LEU A 83 -5.12 -4.46 -2.03
CA LEU A 83 -5.25 -4.20 -0.60
C LEU A 83 -5.39 -5.51 0.19
N ASP A 84 -6.17 -6.46 -0.30
CA ASP A 84 -6.33 -7.78 0.32
C ASP A 84 -4.98 -8.52 0.35
N ALA A 85 -4.23 -8.51 -0.76
CA ALA A 85 -2.88 -9.07 -0.80
C ALA A 85 -1.95 -8.35 0.19
N ALA A 86 -1.98 -7.01 0.20
CA ALA A 86 -1.17 -6.19 1.10
C ALA A 86 -1.49 -6.41 2.58
N GLU A 87 -2.66 -6.93 2.93
CA GLU A 87 -2.97 -7.27 4.31
C GLU A 87 -2.10 -8.42 4.84
N SER A 88 -1.81 -9.39 3.97
CA SER A 88 -1.03 -10.59 4.29
C SER A 88 0.47 -10.47 4.00
N ASP A 89 0.89 -9.43 3.28
CA ASP A 89 2.28 -9.23 2.87
C ASP A 89 3.22 -9.18 4.08
N ARG A 90 4.29 -9.96 3.98
CA ARG A 90 5.39 -9.93 4.95
C ARG A 90 5.97 -8.53 5.07
N VAL A 91 6.36 -8.19 6.29
CA VAL A 91 6.81 -6.87 6.69
C VAL A 91 8.34 -6.83 6.69
N PRO A 92 8.98 -5.89 5.98
CA PRO A 92 10.43 -5.69 6.05
C PRO A 92 10.83 -4.94 7.34
N PRO A 93 12.11 -4.97 7.73
CA PRO A 93 12.60 -4.35 8.97
C PRO A 93 12.18 -2.90 9.16
N LYS A 94 12.31 -2.07 8.11
CA LYS A 94 12.01 -0.64 8.20
C LYS A 94 10.54 -0.36 8.52
N VAL A 95 9.64 -1.17 7.99
CA VAL A 95 8.20 -1.06 8.25
C VAL A 95 7.89 -1.52 9.68
N LEU A 96 8.54 -2.58 10.18
CA LEU A 96 8.39 -3.00 11.58
C LEU A 96 8.87 -1.91 12.55
N GLU A 97 10.02 -1.31 12.26
CA GLU A 97 10.63 -0.23 13.06
C GLU A 97 9.70 0.99 13.17
N GLU A 98 9.12 1.41 12.04
CA GLU A 98 8.13 2.49 12.00
C GLU A 98 6.85 2.11 12.76
N ALA A 99 6.29 0.93 12.47
CA ALA A 99 5.03 0.47 13.05
C ALA A 99 5.07 0.33 14.58
N LEU A 100 6.22 -0.09 15.13
CA LEU A 100 6.42 -0.28 16.57
C LEU A 100 7.21 0.85 17.23
N MET A 101 7.54 1.92 16.50
CA MET A 101 8.34 3.05 16.97
C MET A 101 9.63 2.60 17.68
N ILE A 102 10.34 1.63 17.09
CA ILE A 102 11.58 1.05 17.64
C ILE A 102 12.76 1.33 16.72
N SER A 103 13.94 1.42 17.32
CA SER A 103 15.20 1.55 16.59
C SER A 103 15.61 0.25 15.92
N SER A 104 16.48 0.34 14.90
CA SER A 104 17.08 -0.84 14.27
C SER A 104 17.92 -1.67 15.26
N LYS A 105 18.45 -1.05 16.31
CA LYS A 105 19.19 -1.74 17.39
C LYS A 105 18.24 -2.58 18.25
N GLU A 106 17.14 -2.00 18.73
CA GLU A 106 16.08 -2.71 19.46
C GLU A 106 15.54 -3.87 18.62
N ARG A 107 15.15 -3.61 17.37
CA ARG A 107 14.67 -4.66 16.46
C ARG A 107 15.66 -5.81 16.35
N SER A 108 16.94 -5.53 16.14
CA SER A 108 17.97 -6.56 15.98
C SER A 108 18.20 -7.35 17.25
N ALA A 109 18.26 -6.68 18.40
CA ALA A 109 18.42 -7.31 19.72
C ALA A 109 17.23 -8.23 20.03
N TRP A 110 16.00 -7.74 19.85
CA TRP A 110 14.78 -8.49 20.14
C TRP A 110 14.52 -9.64 19.16
N THR A 111 14.90 -9.47 17.89
CA THR A 111 14.90 -10.58 16.92
C THR A 111 15.88 -11.67 17.35
N LYS A 112 17.10 -11.29 17.79
CA LYS A 112 18.11 -12.25 18.27
C LYS A 112 17.70 -12.95 19.56
N ALA A 113 17.03 -12.23 20.46
CA ALA A 113 16.49 -12.76 21.71
C ALA A 113 15.21 -13.60 21.51
N GLY A 114 14.67 -13.69 20.29
CA GLY A 114 13.46 -14.46 19.99
C GLY A 114 12.14 -13.80 20.45
N LEU A 115 12.21 -12.56 20.91
CA LEU A 115 11.04 -11.78 21.36
C LEU A 115 10.14 -11.40 20.17
N ILE A 116 10.75 -10.97 19.07
CA ILE A 116 10.06 -10.76 17.79
C ILE A 116 10.40 -11.92 16.85
N ARG A 117 9.39 -12.73 16.50
CA ARG A 117 9.57 -13.86 15.60
C ARG A 117 9.62 -13.42 14.14
N THR A 118 10.55 -13.98 13.39
CA THR A 118 10.60 -13.82 11.93
C THR A 118 9.63 -14.79 11.27
N SER A 119 9.04 -14.38 10.14
CA SER A 119 8.13 -15.19 9.32
C SER A 119 8.78 -15.69 8.02
N GLY A 120 10.02 -15.31 7.78
CA GLY A 120 10.76 -15.60 6.56
C GLY A 120 11.97 -14.69 6.43
N HIS A 121 12.67 -14.84 5.31
CA HIS A 121 13.79 -13.98 4.97
C HIS A 121 13.78 -13.69 3.48
N GLU A 122 14.16 -12.47 3.12
CA GLU A 122 14.58 -12.12 1.77
C GLU A 122 16.09 -12.28 1.66
N VAL A 123 16.56 -12.73 0.50
CA VAL A 123 17.97 -12.84 0.19
C VAL A 123 18.25 -11.97 -1.03
N PHE A 124 19.18 -11.03 -0.89
CA PHE A 124 19.71 -10.27 -2.01
C PHE A 124 21.21 -10.43 -2.10
N HIS A 125 21.71 -10.33 -3.32
CA HIS A 125 23.14 -10.43 -3.60
C HIS A 125 23.72 -9.03 -3.74
N SER A 126 24.75 -8.74 -2.95
CA SER A 126 25.60 -7.57 -3.12
C SER A 126 26.98 -8.06 -3.57
N GLY A 127 27.22 -8.00 -4.89
CA GLY A 127 28.38 -8.64 -5.50
C GLY A 127 28.41 -10.15 -5.21
N ARG A 128 29.46 -10.61 -4.52
CA ARG A 128 29.61 -12.03 -4.12
C ARG A 128 28.94 -12.39 -2.78
N GLN A 129 28.42 -11.41 -2.05
CA GLN A 129 27.85 -11.64 -0.72
C GLN A 129 26.32 -11.77 -0.79
N ALA A 130 25.78 -12.85 -0.22
CA ALA A 130 24.35 -12.97 0.03
C ALA A 130 24.02 -12.28 1.36
N ILE A 131 23.09 -11.32 1.33
CA ILE A 131 22.58 -10.62 2.50
C ILE A 131 21.16 -11.14 2.76
N ARG A 132 20.97 -11.67 3.96
CA ARG A 132 19.70 -12.26 4.41
C ARG A 132 19.00 -11.26 5.33
N VAL A 133 17.85 -10.75 4.90
CA VAL A 133 17.05 -9.79 5.67
C VAL A 133 15.84 -10.51 6.27
N PRO A 134 15.62 -10.39 7.59
CA PRO A 134 14.46 -10.98 8.24
C PRO A 134 13.19 -10.26 7.83
N LEU A 135 12.12 -11.04 7.66
CA LEU A 135 10.77 -10.55 7.43
C LEU A 135 9.88 -10.94 8.60
N TYR A 136 8.81 -10.17 8.79
CA TYR A 136 7.87 -10.30 9.91
C TYR A 136 6.45 -10.51 9.41
N ALA A 137 5.61 -11.23 10.16
CA ALA A 137 4.21 -11.44 9.77
C ALA A 137 3.40 -10.15 10.01
N SER A 138 2.64 -9.68 9.02
CA SER A 138 1.81 -8.47 9.16
C SER A 138 0.83 -8.55 10.32
N ALA A 139 0.21 -9.71 10.52
CA ALA A 139 -0.72 -9.96 11.63
C ALA A 139 -0.06 -9.78 13.01
N GLU A 140 1.19 -10.22 13.17
CA GLU A 140 1.93 -10.07 14.43
C GLU A 140 2.30 -8.61 14.67
N VAL A 141 2.74 -7.88 13.63
CA VAL A 141 3.03 -6.44 13.73
C VAL A 141 1.76 -5.66 14.08
N ARG A 142 0.63 -6.01 13.46
CA ARG A 142 -0.67 -5.41 13.77
C ARG A 142 -1.07 -5.64 15.22
N ARG A 143 -0.92 -6.87 15.72
CA ARG A 143 -1.20 -7.22 17.12
C ARG A 143 -0.36 -6.39 18.09
N LEU A 144 0.96 -6.30 17.86
CA LEU A 144 1.88 -5.52 18.69
C LEU A 144 1.62 -4.01 18.62
N ARG A 145 1.10 -3.52 17.50
CA ARG A 145 0.72 -2.11 17.35
C ARG A 145 -0.61 -1.77 18.02
N GLN A 146 -1.55 -2.73 18.06
CA GLN A 146 -2.83 -2.57 18.76
C GLN A 146 -2.63 -2.56 20.28
N ASP A 147 -1.65 -3.33 20.78
CA ASP A 147 -1.28 -3.38 22.18
C ASP A 147 0.23 -3.22 22.36
N PHE A 148 0.64 -1.97 22.60
CA PHE A 148 2.04 -1.59 22.78
C PHE A 148 2.65 -2.05 24.11
N SER A 149 1.85 -2.55 25.06
CA SER A 149 2.35 -2.96 26.39
C SER A 149 3.46 -4.01 26.28
N GLN A 150 3.35 -4.91 25.31
CA GLN A 150 4.38 -5.92 25.06
C GLN A 150 5.73 -5.33 24.64
N VAL A 151 5.71 -4.27 23.84
CA VAL A 151 6.90 -3.55 23.38
C VAL A 151 7.54 -2.79 24.54
N GLU A 152 6.72 -2.15 25.38
CA GLU A 152 7.18 -1.46 26.59
C GLU A 152 7.81 -2.40 27.61
N LEU A 153 7.21 -3.58 27.82
CA LEU A 153 7.78 -4.63 28.66
C LEU A 153 9.16 -5.07 28.17
N TRP A 154 9.34 -5.26 26.87
CA TRP A 154 10.65 -5.62 26.31
C TRP A 154 11.68 -4.51 26.49
N ARG A 155 11.29 -3.24 26.40
CA ARG A 155 12.19 -2.11 26.70
C ARG A 155 12.63 -2.14 28.15
N ALA A 156 11.69 -2.31 29.08
CA ALA A 156 11.96 -2.37 30.51
C ALA A 156 12.85 -3.56 30.91
N SER A 157 12.78 -4.69 30.18
CA SER A 157 13.58 -5.89 30.46
C SER A 157 14.95 -5.92 29.76
N THR A 158 15.23 -4.96 28.87
CA THR A 158 16.50 -4.88 28.11
C THR A 158 17.38 -3.71 28.57
N LEU A 159 16.85 -2.84 29.45
CA LEU A 159 17.58 -1.82 30.22
C LEU A 159 18.07 -2.43 31.54
#